data_AF-A0AAV2EQH5-F1
#
_entry.id   AF-A0AAV2EQH5-F1
#
_cell.length_a   1.000
_cell.length_b   1.000
_cell.length_c   1.000
_cell.angle_alpha   90.00
_cell.angle_beta   90.00
_cell.angle_gamma   90.00
#
_symmetry.space_group_name_H-M   'P 1'
#
loop_
_entity.id
_entity.type
_entity.pdbx_description
1 polymer ?
#
loop_
_entity_poly.entity_id
_entity_poly.type
_entity_poly.pdbx_seq_one_letter_code
_entity_poly.pdbx_strand_id
1 'polypeptide(L)' 'MEEYEIMNKVDRWLGEYLEHQSQPETSSSRQVLRWEPPLSGNFKINVDVACLEEEGTGFGVLVRDHNSNFYCASIQCK' A
#
# COMPACT_ATOMS: atom_id res chain seq x y z
N MET A 1 7.11 -0.18 20.30
CA MET A 1 7.43 0.55 19.06
C MET A 1 6.30 1.54 18.92
N GLU A 2 6.40 2.64 19.65
CA GLU A 2 5.24 3.45 20.03
C GLU A 2 5.00 4.49 18.95
N GLU A 3 3.73 4.67 18.59
CA GLU A 3 3.13 5.56 17.58
C GLU A 3 4.01 6.69 16.98
N TYR A 4 4.76 7.40 17.81
CA TYR A 4 5.73 8.43 17.44
C TYR A 4 6.73 7.99 16.35
N GLU A 5 7.27 6.76 16.42
CA GLU A 5 8.20 6.26 15.41
C GLU A 5 7.52 6.02 14.05
N ILE A 6 6.23 5.67 14.06
CA ILE A 6 5.44 5.44 12.85
C ILE A 6 5.11 6.80 12.22
N MET A 7 4.64 7.76 13.00
CA MET A 7 4.31 9.10 12.51
C MET A 7 5.52 9.81 11.92
N ASN A 8 6.69 9.70 12.55
CA ASN A 8 7.94 10.24 11.97
C ASN A 8 8.30 9.60 10.61
N LYS A 9 8.03 8.31 10.41
CA LYS A 9 8.25 7.65 9.13
C LYS A 9 7.26 8.13 8.08
N VAL A 10 5.99 8.31 8.46
CA VAL A 10 4.93 8.83 7.58
C VAL A 10 5.26 10.25 7.14
N ASP A 11 5.62 11.15 8.06
CA ASP A 11 5.99 12.53 7.74
C ASP A 11 7.19 12.59 6.79
N ARG A 12 8.20 11.75 7.03
CA ARG A 12 9.37 11.65 6.14
C ARG A 12 8.98 11.20 4.74
N TRP A 13 8.18 10.13 4.61
CA TRP A 13 7.72 9.65 3.30
C TRP A 13 6.84 10.66 2.57
N LEU A 14 5.99 11.38 3.30
CA LEU A 14 5.15 12.44 2.74
C LEU A 14 6.02 13.59 2.21
N GLY A 15 7.04 14.01 2.97
CA GLY A 15 8.02 15.00 2.52
C GLY A 15 8.75 14.56 1.25
N GLU A 16 9.29 13.34 1.25
CA GLU A 16 9.96 12.75 0.08
C GLU A 16 9.04 12.74 -1.16
N TYR A 17 7.77 12.34 -1.00
CA TYR A 17 6.80 12.33 -2.10
C TYR A 17 6.53 13.73 -2.65
N LEU A 18 6.30 14.73 -1.79
CA LEU A 18 6.01 16.10 -2.20
C LEU A 18 7.22 16.75 -2.89
N GLU A 19 8.44 16.46 -2.43
CA GLU A 19 9.68 16.89 -3.09
C GLU A 19 9.79 16.29 -4.50
N HIS A 20 9.47 15.00 -4.67
CA HIS A 20 9.49 14.35 -6.00
C HIS A 20 8.42 14.91 -6.96
N GLN A 21 7.26 15.34 -6.44
CA GLN A 21 6.20 15.96 -7.24
C GLN A 21 6.54 17.39 -7.68
N SER A 22 7.36 18.11 -6.91
CA SER A 22 7.74 19.51 -7.19
C SER A 22 8.92 19.67 -8.15
N GLN A 23 9.60 18.57 -8.50
CA GLN A 23 10.64 18.60 -9.53
C GLN A 23 10.01 18.72 -10.92
N PRO A 24 10.47 19.68 -11.76
CA PRO A 24 10.01 19.80 -13.13
C PRO A 24 10.26 18.49 -13.87
N GLU A 25 9.24 17.99 -14.57
CA GLU A 25 9.35 16.75 -15.33
C GLU A 25 10.47 16.91 -16.37
N THR A 26 11.66 16.41 -16.06
CA THR A 26 12.64 16.14 -17.09
C THR A 26 11.96 15.17 -18.04
N SER A 27 11.95 15.51 -19.33
CA SER A 27 11.29 14.80 -20.42
C SER A 27 11.90 13.42 -20.70
N SER A 28 12.27 12.69 -19.66
CA SER A 28 12.25 11.25 -19.64
C SER A 28 10.83 10.83 -19.99
N SER A 29 10.67 10.01 -21.01
CA SER A 29 9.43 9.29 -21.27
C SER A 29 9.05 8.51 -20.02
N ARG A 30 8.34 9.15 -19.09
CA ARG A 30 7.72 8.49 -17.95
C ARG A 30 6.80 7.46 -18.57
N GLN A 31 7.24 6.21 -18.61
CA GLN A 31 6.33 5.10 -18.78
C GLN A 31 5.37 5.23 -17.61
N VAL A 32 4.20 5.79 -17.90
CA VAL A 32 3.06 5.72 -17.00
C VAL A 32 2.87 4.22 -16.80
N LEU A 33 3.32 3.72 -15.65
CA LEU A 33 3.08 2.35 -15.21
C LEU A 33 1.56 2.23 -15.07
N ARG A 34 0.90 1.95 -16.19
CA ARG A 34 -0.52 1.72 -16.23
C ARG A 34 -0.73 0.42 -15.49
N TRP A 35 -1.62 0.47 -14.51
CA TRP A 35 -1.97 -0.72 -13.77
C TRP A 35 -2.54 -1.78 -14.72
N GLU A 36 -1.97 -2.99 -14.70
CA GLU A 36 -2.43 -4.16 -15.46
C GLU A 36 -2.81 -5.29 -14.49
N PRO A 37 -3.78 -6.15 -14.86
CA PRO A 37 -4.06 -7.38 -14.12
C PRO A 37 -2.82 -8.26 -13.96
N PRO A 38 -2.74 -9.07 -12.88
CA PRO A 38 -1.69 -10.07 -12.75
C PRO A 38 -1.65 -11.00 -13.97
N LEU A 39 -0.46 -11.43 -14.37
CA LEU A 39 -0.31 -12.48 -15.37
C LEU A 39 -0.93 -13.80 -14.89
N SER A 40 -1.29 -14.69 -15.82
CA SER A 40 -1.79 -16.02 -15.46
C SER A 40 -0.81 -16.77 -14.53
N GLY A 41 -1.35 -17.37 -13.47
CA GLY A 41 -0.58 -17.99 -12.39
C GLY A 41 -0.07 -17.04 -11.29
N ASN A 42 -0.21 -15.72 -11.48
CA ASN A 42 0.18 -14.72 -10.47
C ASN A 42 -1.04 -14.15 -9.74
N PHE A 43 -0.77 -13.62 -8.55
CA PHE A 43 -1.74 -12.90 -7.74
C PHE A 43 -1.20 -11.52 -7.39
N LYS A 44 -2.10 -10.53 -7.30
CA LYS A 44 -1.83 -9.26 -6.63
C LYS A 44 -2.42 -9.33 -5.23
N ILE A 45 -1.64 -8.97 -4.24
CA ILE A 45 -2.07 -8.97 -2.84
C ILE A 45 -1.93 -7.54 -2.31
N ASN A 46 -3.02 -7.00 -1.77
CA ASN A 46 -2.99 -5.80 -0.94
C ASN A 46 -3.20 -6.25 0.51
N VAL A 47 -2.34 -5.79 1.40
CA VAL A 47 -2.45 -6.01 2.85
C VAL A 47 -2.61 -4.66 3.51
N ASP A 48 -3.58 -4.56 4.41
CA ASP A 48 -3.83 -3.40 5.24
C ASP A 48 -3.81 -3.81 6.72
N VAL A 49 -3.32 -2.93 7.59
CA VAL A 49 -3.21 -3.18 9.03
C VAL A 49 -3.71 -1.96 9.79
N ALA A 50 -4.64 -2.18 10.71
CA ALA A 50 -5.11 -1.19 11.66
C ALA A 50 -4.66 -1.60 13.07
N CYS A 51 -3.83 -0.78 13.70
CA CYS A 51 -3.42 -0.96 15.10
C CYS A 51 -4.17 0.06 15.96
N LEU A 52 -4.95 -0.42 16.93
CA LEU A 52 -5.78 0.39 17.82
C LEU A 52 -5.35 0.08 19.25
N GLU A 53 -4.88 1.08 20.00
CA GLU A 53 -4.25 0.89 21.31
C GLU A 53 -5.10 0.06 22.29
N GLU A 54 -6.43 0.25 22.26
CA GLU A 54 -7.37 -0.41 23.17
C GLU A 54 -8.17 -1.56 22.52
N GLU A 55 -8.15 -1.66 21.19
CA GLU A 55 -9.05 -2.55 20.43
C GLU A 55 -8.31 -3.68 19.70
N GLY A 56 -6.97 -3.71 19.82
CA GLY A 56 -6.10 -4.71 19.24
C GLY A 56 -5.63 -4.36 17.83
N THR A 57 -5.23 -5.38 17.08
CA THR A 57 -4.73 -5.22 15.70
C THR A 57 -5.63 -5.94 14.71
N GLY A 58 -6.14 -5.21 13.72
CA GLY A 58 -6.86 -5.75 12.57
C GLY A 58 -5.95 -5.89 11.37
N PHE A 59 -6.05 -7.00 10.64
CA PHE A 59 -5.39 -7.21 9.35
C PHE A 59 -6.46 -7.46 8.29
N GLY A 60 -6.37 -6.75 7.17
CA GLY A 60 -7.15 -6.96 5.96
C GLY A 60 -6.28 -7.45 4.83
N VAL A 61 -6.72 -8.47 4.10
CA VAL A 61 -6.03 -8.98 2.91
C VAL A 61 -7.01 -9.02 1.74
N LEU A 62 -6.62 -8.42 0.61
CA LEU A 62 -7.30 -8.51 -0.67
C LEU A 62 -6.38 -9.18 -1.68
N VAL A 63 -6.74 -10.36 -2.14
CA VAL A 63 -6.07 -11.07 -3.22
C VAL A 63 -6.86 -10.91 -4.50
N ARG A 64 -6.19 -10.58 -5.59
CA ARG A 64 -6.74 -10.56 -6.94
C ARG A 64 -5.97 -11.50 -7.85
N ASP A 65 -6.68 -12.31 -8.63
CA ASP A 65 -6.08 -13.16 -9.66
C ASP A 65 -6.10 -12.51 -11.07
N HIS A 66 -5.55 -13.22 -12.05
CA HIS A 66 -5.52 -12.79 -13.46
C HIS A 66 -6.89 -12.72 -14.14
N ASN A 67 -7.89 -13.45 -13.63
CA ASN A 67 -9.26 -13.44 -14.13
C ASN A 67 -10.10 -12.32 -13.50
N SER A 68 -9.47 -11.45 -12.70
CA SER A 68 -10.15 -10.41 -11.93
C SER A 68 -11.13 -10.95 -10.90
N ASN A 69 -10.90 -12.17 -10.39
CA ASN A 69 -11.55 -12.63 -9.17
C ASN A 69 -10.88 -11.98 -7.96
N PHE A 70 -11.68 -11.71 -6.93
CA PHE A 70 -11.24 -11.09 -5.69
C PHE A 70 -11.54 -11.99 -4.50
N TYR A 71 -10.56 -12.13 -3.62
CA TYR A 71 -10.66 -12.88 -2.38
C TYR A 71 -10.29 -11.96 -1.22
N CYS A 72 -11.19 -11.84 -0.26
CA CYS A 72 -11.00 -10.97 0.90
C CYS A 72 -10.94 -11.81 2.17
N ALA A 73 -10.02 -11.47 3.07
CA ALA A 73 -9.98 -12.02 4.41
C ALA A 73 -9.65 -10.91 5.42
N SER A 74 -10.20 -11.01 6.62
CA SER A 74 -9.86 -10.14 7.73
C SER A 74 -9.67 -10.96 8.99
N ILE A 75 -8.66 -10.60 9.78
CA ILE A 75 -8.47 -11.14 11.13
C ILE A 75 -8.32 -10.00 12.11
N GLN A 76 -8.98 -10.11 13.26
CA GLN A 76 -8.80 -9.21 14.38
C GLN A 76 -8.10 -9.99 15.50
N CYS A 77 -6.92 -9.52 15.88
CA CYS A 77 -6.18 -10.01 17.03
C CYS A 77 -6.45 -9.07 18.21
N LYS A 78 -7.01 -9.61 19.28
CA LYS A 78 -7.19 -8.92 20.57
C LYS A 78 -6.02 -9.23 21.49
#